data_AF-Q5DAC3-F1
#
_entry.id   AF-Q5DAC3-F1
#
_cell.length_a   1.000
_cell.length_b   1.000
_cell.length_c   1.000
_cell.angle_alpha   90.00
_cell.angle_beta   90.00
_cell.angle_gamma   90.00
#
_symmetry.space_group_name_H-M   'P 1'
#
loop_
_entity.id
_entity.type
_entity.pdbx_description
1 polymer ?
#
loop_
_entity_poly.entity_id
_entity_poly.type
_entity_poly.pdbx_seq_one_letter_code
_entity_poly.pdbx_strand_id
1 'polypeptide(L)'
;MHQRVPVTLTVADFPAVPDSKTHSITLQHDLYIEKTDFQEVAEKGYRRLTPTQAVGLRHTGLVLEFSDFKKDSNGEIVHLFVKAKKVEDSIKPKAFIHWVSNPLQFEARLYDRLFTVKEPESAKEGFLSVINKVC
;
A
#
# COMPACT_ATOMS: atom_id res chain seq x y z
N MET A 1 23.67 13.27 15.87
CA MET A 1 22.91 12.11 15.37
C MET A 1 21.69 11.95 16.26
N HIS A 2 20.51 12.42 15.84
CA HIS A 2 19.28 12.19 16.61
C HIS A 2 18.87 10.74 16.41
N GLN A 3 18.95 9.93 17.46
CA GLN A 3 18.48 8.55 17.45
C GLN A 3 16.97 8.59 17.18
N ARG A 4 16.55 8.14 16.00
CA ARG A 4 15.14 8.11 15.61
C ARG A 4 14.47 6.96 16.33
N VAL A 5 13.78 7.28 17.42
CA VAL A 5 13.10 6.29 18.27
C VAL A 5 11.84 5.80 17.55
N PRO A 6 11.63 4.47 17.45
CA PRO A 6 10.38 3.91 16.94
C PRO A 6 9.18 4.40 17.75
N VAL A 7 8.07 4.68 17.07
CA VAL A 7 6.82 5.14 17.70
C VAL A 7 5.79 4.03 17.65
N THR A 8 5.27 3.63 18.81
CA THR A 8 4.16 2.67 18.89
C THR A 8 2.83 3.40 18.80
N LEU A 9 1.94 2.92 17.95
CA LEU A 9 0.59 3.43 17.75
C LEU A 9 -0.43 2.34 18.08
N THR A 10 -1.53 2.73 18.72
CA THR A 10 -2.66 1.84 19.00
C THR A 10 -3.74 2.05 17.95
N VAL A 11 -4.20 0.96 17.33
CA VAL A 11 -5.18 0.97 16.24
C VAL A 11 -6.32 0.00 16.54
N ALA A 12 -7.55 0.42 16.24
CA ALA A 12 -8.74 -0.44 16.35
C ALA A 12 -8.73 -1.51 15.27
N ASP A 13 -9.07 -2.75 15.64
CA ASP A 13 -9.19 -3.87 14.70
C ASP A 13 -10.31 -3.62 13.68
N PHE A 14 -11.43 -3.07 14.15
CA PHE A 14 -12.62 -2.80 13.35
C PHE A 14 -13.09 -1.35 13.53
N PRO A 15 -12.73 -0.42 12.62
CA PRO A 15 -12.99 1.01 12.79
C PRO A 15 -14.47 1.42 12.92
N ALA A 16 -15.39 0.62 12.37
CA ALA A 16 -16.82 0.91 12.41
C ALA A 16 -17.52 0.38 13.68
N VAL A 17 -16.82 -0.36 14.54
CA VAL A 17 -17.36 -0.95 15.76
C VAL A 17 -16.96 -0.09 16.96
N PRO A 18 -17.90 0.61 17.62
CA PRO A 18 -17.64 1.23 18.91
C PRO A 18 -17.15 0.14 19.88
N ASP A 19 -16.05 0.39 20.60
CA ASP A 19 -15.40 -0.56 21.52
C ASP A 19 -14.72 -1.77 20.86
N SER A 20 -14.30 -1.63 19.59
CA SER A 20 -13.42 -2.62 18.96
C SER A 20 -12.15 -2.87 19.79
N LYS A 21 -11.69 -4.13 19.79
CA LYS A 21 -10.35 -4.46 20.28
C LYS A 21 -9.29 -3.66 19.51
N THR A 22 -8.12 -3.53 20.11
CA THR A 22 -7.01 -2.79 19.52
C THR A 22 -5.76 -3.65 19.45
N HIS A 23 -4.91 -3.34 18.48
CA HIS A 23 -3.56 -3.86 18.38
C HIS A 23 -2.55 -2.71 18.29
N SER A 24 -1.29 -3.03 18.57
CA SER A 24 -0.19 -2.09 18.46
C SER A 24 0.54 -2.27 17.12
N ILE A 25 0.83 -1.16 16.45
CA ILE A 25 1.69 -1.11 15.28
C ILE A 25 2.89 -0.21 15.57
N THR A 26 4.05 -0.54 15.01
CA THR A 26 5.27 0.24 15.20
C THR A 26 5.55 1.05 13.94
N LEU A 27 5.79 2.35 14.09
CA LEU A 27 6.29 3.23 13.05
C LEU A 27 7.80 3.41 13.23
N GLN A 28 8.54 3.13 12.17
CA GLN A 28 9.99 3.31 12.12
C GLN A 28 10.35 4.29 10.99
N HIS A 29 11.65 4.60 10.88
CA HIS A 29 12.14 5.45 9.80
C HIS A 29 11.97 4.79 8.42
N ASP A 30 12.28 3.49 8.34
CA ASP A 30 12.15 2.73 7.11
C ASP A 30 10.83 1.96 7.12
N LEU A 31 10.09 2.07 6.01
CA LEU A 31 8.77 1.51 5.84
C LEU A 31 8.59 0.99 4.42
N TYR A 32 7.69 0.03 4.28
CA TYR A 32 7.28 -0.54 3.01
C TYR A 32 5.85 -0.08 2.70
N ILE A 33 5.62 0.27 1.44
CA ILE A 33 4.31 0.58 0.85
C ILE A 33 4.14 -0.30 -0.41
N GLU A 34 2.92 -0.38 -0.92
CA GLU A 34 2.71 -1.04 -2.21
C GLU A 34 3.43 -0.30 -3.33
N LYS A 35 4.03 -1.05 -4.25
CA LYS A 35 4.64 -0.48 -5.46
C LYS A 35 3.62 0.38 -6.24
N THR A 36 2.35 -0.02 -6.25
CA THR A 36 1.27 0.68 -6.95
C THR A 36 0.80 1.97 -6.28
N ASP A 37 1.27 2.26 -5.05
CA ASP A 37 0.94 3.48 -4.33
C ASP A 37 1.94 4.63 -4.59
N PHE A 38 2.96 4.41 -5.43
CA PHE A 38 3.78 5.45 -6.03
C PHE A 38 3.73 5.42 -7.57
N GLN A 39 3.57 6.59 -8.20
CA GLN A 39 3.73 6.76 -9.64
C GLN A 39 4.55 8.00 -9.95
N GLU A 40 5.61 7.85 -10.76
CA GLU A 40 6.43 8.96 -11.25
C GLU A 40 5.61 9.85 -12.21
N VAL A 41 4.90 9.21 -13.14
CA VAL A 41 3.93 9.86 -14.03
C VAL A 41 2.55 9.29 -13.72
N ALA A 42 1.69 10.11 -13.14
CA ALA A 42 0.40 9.68 -12.64
C ALA A 42 -0.71 9.83 -13.67
N GLU A 43 -1.58 8.82 -13.76
CA GLU A 43 -2.77 8.87 -14.61
C GLU A 43 -3.88 9.75 -14.01
N LYS A 44 -4.83 10.17 -14.86
CA LYS A 44 -5.98 10.96 -14.41
C LYS A 44 -6.77 10.19 -13.36
N GLY A 45 -6.93 10.80 -12.18
CA GLY A 45 -7.68 10.21 -11.07
C GLY A 45 -6.81 9.47 -10.05
N TYR A 46 -5.50 9.36 -10.28
CA TYR A 46 -4.57 8.81 -9.29
C TYR A 46 -4.43 9.72 -8.06
N ARG A 47 -4.61 9.15 -6.86
CA ARG A 47 -4.70 9.91 -5.58
C ARG A 47 -3.59 9.63 -4.58
N ARG A 48 -2.70 8.66 -4.86
CA ARG A 48 -1.60 8.28 -3.94
C ARG A 48 -0.33 9.10 -4.24
N LEU A 49 0.84 8.61 -3.82
CA LEU A 49 2.09 9.37 -3.84
C LEU A 49 2.59 9.57 -5.27
N THR A 50 2.97 10.80 -5.59
CA THR A 50 3.68 11.16 -6.82
C THR A 50 4.75 12.20 -6.48
N PRO A 51 5.65 12.56 -7.44
CA PRO A 51 6.58 13.66 -7.22
C PRO A 51 5.95 15.01 -6.86
N THR A 52 4.67 15.21 -7.22
CA THR A 52 3.93 16.47 -7.03
C THR A 52 2.74 16.34 -6.08
N GLN A 53 2.46 15.14 -5.57
CA GLN A 53 1.28 14.84 -4.76
C GLN A 53 1.66 14.03 -3.54
N ALA A 54 1.38 14.59 -2.36
CA ALA A 54 1.59 13.94 -1.08
C ALA A 54 0.53 12.87 -0.78
N VAL A 55 0.87 11.92 0.08
CA VAL A 55 -0.04 10.85 0.55
C VAL A 55 -0.03 10.75 2.07
N GLY A 56 -1.17 10.46 2.68
CA GLY A 56 -1.24 10.18 4.11
C GLY A 56 -0.86 8.75 4.44
N LEU A 57 -0.21 8.53 5.58
CA LEU A 57 -0.02 7.18 6.12
C LEU A 57 -1.15 6.86 7.09
N ARG A 58 -1.89 5.76 6.84
CA ARG A 58 -2.98 5.32 7.72
C ARG A 58 -2.53 5.25 9.18
N HIS A 59 -3.37 5.78 10.09
CA HIS A 59 -3.22 5.76 11.56
C HIS A 59 -2.06 6.53 12.18
N THR A 60 -1.14 7.09 11.39
CA THR A 60 0.06 7.77 11.93
C THR A 60 -0.14 9.25 12.23
N GLY A 61 -1.13 9.89 11.59
CA GLY A 61 -1.24 11.35 11.57
C GLY A 61 -0.15 12.04 10.73
N LEU A 62 0.55 11.29 9.86
CA LEU A 62 1.62 11.81 9.00
C LEU A 62 1.21 11.85 7.52
N VAL A 63 1.78 12.81 6.81
CA VAL A 63 1.74 13.00 5.37
C VAL A 63 3.15 12.88 4.81
N LEU A 64 3.32 12.04 3.78
CA LEU A 64 4.58 11.88 3.05
C LEU A 64 4.59 12.77 1.83
N GLU A 65 5.61 13.62 1.73
CA GLU A 65 5.94 14.39 0.55
C GLU A 65 7.16 13.77 -0.14
N PHE A 66 7.06 13.51 -1.44
CA PHE A 66 8.17 12.98 -2.22
C PHE A 66 9.39 13.91 -2.17
N SER A 67 10.59 13.33 -2.11
CA SER A 67 11.85 14.06 -2.22
C SER A 67 12.74 13.49 -3.32
N ASP A 68 12.94 12.17 -3.35
CA ASP A 68 13.76 11.52 -4.37
C ASP A 68 13.44 10.02 -4.48
N PHE A 69 13.98 9.32 -5.47
CA PHE A 69 13.93 7.88 -5.58
C PHE A 69 15.28 7.29 -6.01
N LYS A 70 15.48 6.01 -5.73
CA LYS A 70 16.57 5.22 -6.29
C LYS A 70 16.01 4.16 -7.23
N LYS A 71 16.56 4.07 -8.44
CA LYS A 71 16.30 2.99 -9.40
C LYS A 71 17.45 1.97 -9.39
N ASP A 72 17.13 0.73 -9.72
CA ASP A 72 18.13 -0.32 -9.97
C ASP A 72 18.67 -0.24 -11.42
N SER A 73 19.51 -1.21 -11.80
CA SER A 73 20.10 -1.28 -13.14
C SER A 73 19.07 -1.52 -14.27
N ASN A 74 17.88 -2.00 -13.93
CA ASN A 74 16.80 -2.25 -14.88
C ASN A 74 15.84 -1.04 -14.98
N GLY A 75 16.08 0.02 -14.20
CA GLY A 75 15.23 1.21 -14.15
C GLY A 75 14.05 1.08 -13.18
N GLU A 76 13.99 0.03 -12.38
CA GLU A 76 12.91 -0.19 -11.42
C GLU A 76 13.16 0.57 -10.13
N ILE A 77 12.11 1.23 -9.59
CA ILE A 77 12.22 1.96 -8.33
C ILE A 77 12.33 0.99 -7.18
N VAL A 78 13.43 1.08 -6.44
CA VAL A 78 13.73 0.22 -5.29
C VAL A 78 13.62 0.95 -3.96
N HIS A 79 13.79 2.28 -3.94
CA HIS A 79 13.66 3.09 -2.72
C HIS A 79 13.02 4.44 -3.05
N LEU A 80 12.20 4.93 -2.11
CA LEU A 80 11.66 6.28 -2.11
C LEU A 80 12.21 7.04 -0.91
N PHE A 81 12.66 8.27 -1.14
CA PHE A 81 13.02 9.22 -0.11
C PHE A 81 11.90 10.25 0.01
N VAL A 82 11.43 10.45 1.24
CA VAL A 82 10.26 11.29 1.54
C VAL A 82 10.55 12.17 2.75
N LYS A 83 9.81 13.29 2.84
CA LYS A 83 9.66 14.06 4.06
C LYS A 83 8.34 13.70 4.71
N ALA A 84 8.37 13.33 5.98
CA ALA A 84 7.17 13.14 6.78
C ALA A 84 6.85 14.45 7.53
N LYS A 85 5.61 14.92 7.39
CA LYS A 85 5.06 16.04 8.13
C LYS A 85 3.79 15.60 8.84
N LYS A 86 3.42 16.29 9.92
CA LYS A 86 2.11 16.05 10.53
C LYS A 86 1.00 16.52 9.59
N VAL A 87 -0.13 15.85 9.63
CA VAL A 87 -1.32 16.23 8.85
C VAL A 87 -1.77 17.67 9.13
N GLU A 88 -1.62 18.14 10.38
CA GLU A 88 -1.95 19.52 10.78
C GLU A 88 -1.06 20.59 10.11
N ASP A 89 0.19 20.23 9.78
CA ASP A 89 1.18 21.11 9.15
C ASP A 89 1.24 20.95 7.62
N SER A 90 0.32 20.17 7.04
CA SER A 90 0.36 19.74 5.65
C SER A 90 -0.94 20.08 4.92
N ILE A 91 -0.85 20.21 3.59
CA ILE A 91 -2.06 20.18 2.75
C ILE A 91 -2.69 18.80 2.90
N LYS A 92 -4.00 18.76 3.21
CA LYS A 92 -4.74 17.51 3.39
C LYS A 92 -4.54 16.59 2.18
N PRO A 93 -4.02 15.35 2.36
CA PRO A 93 -3.74 14.45 1.25
C PRO A 93 -5.04 13.93 0.63
N LYS A 94 -4.97 13.56 -0.65
CA LYS A 94 -6.13 13.03 -1.40
C LYS A 94 -6.45 11.58 -1.06
N ALA A 95 -5.50 10.85 -0.47
CA ALA A 95 -5.65 9.46 -0.04
C ALA A 95 -4.76 9.14 1.15
N PHE A 96 -5.13 8.09 1.88
CA PHE A 96 -4.31 7.45 2.91
C PHE A 96 -4.01 6.01 2.49
N ILE A 97 -2.73 5.64 2.50
CA ILE A 97 -2.25 4.31 2.10
C ILE A 97 -1.88 3.47 3.32
N HIS A 98 -1.91 2.14 3.17
CA HIS A 98 -1.33 1.24 4.16
C HIS A 98 0.19 1.21 4.03
N TRP A 99 0.83 0.72 5.08
CA TRP A 99 2.28 0.64 5.20
C TRP A 99 2.62 -0.41 6.26
N VAL A 100 3.86 -0.88 6.24
CA VAL A 100 4.40 -1.75 7.29
C VAL A 100 5.84 -1.36 7.59
N SER A 101 6.23 -1.39 8.87
CA SER A 101 7.63 -1.36 9.28
C SER A 101 8.00 -2.72 9.88
N ASN A 102 9.26 -3.12 9.73
CA ASN A 102 9.76 -4.44 10.16
C ASN A 102 8.83 -5.61 9.75
N PRO A 103 8.54 -5.77 8.45
CA PRO A 103 7.57 -6.76 7.99
C PRO A 103 8.04 -8.19 8.28
N LEU A 104 7.10 -9.05 8.67
CA LEU A 104 7.29 -10.50 8.61
C LEU A 104 7.22 -10.93 7.15
N GLN A 105 8.16 -11.76 6.70
CA GLN A 105 8.06 -12.37 5.38
C GLN A 105 7.00 -13.47 5.41
N PHE A 106 6.10 -13.45 4.44
CA PHE A 106 5.05 -14.45 4.28
C PHE A 106 4.72 -14.64 2.81
N GLU A 107 4.09 -15.76 2.51
CA GLU A 107 3.54 -16.05 1.19
C GLU A 107 2.06 -15.63 1.16
N ALA A 108 1.72 -14.73 0.24
CA ALA A 108 0.33 -14.38 -0.07
C ALA A 108 -0.09 -15.07 -1.37
N ARG A 109 -1.16 -15.87 -1.34
CA ARG A 109 -1.77 -16.46 -2.54
C ARG A 109 -3.02 -15.68 -2.91
N LEU A 110 -2.91 -14.89 -3.98
CA LEU A 110 -4.03 -14.12 -4.51
C LEU A 110 -4.83 -15.01 -5.46
N TYR A 111 -5.96 -15.52 -5.00
CA TYR A 111 -6.86 -16.31 -5.84
C TYR A 111 -7.86 -15.40 -6.56
N ASP A 112 -8.13 -15.74 -7.81
CA ASP A 112 -9.27 -15.21 -8.57
C ASP A 112 -10.23 -16.36 -8.91
N ARG A 113 -11.27 -16.07 -9.69
CA ARG A 113 -12.21 -17.08 -10.21
C ARG A 113 -11.43 -18.13 -10.99
N LEU A 114 -11.66 -19.40 -10.66
CA LEU A 114 -11.05 -20.55 -11.34
C LEU A 114 -11.43 -20.63 -12.82
N PHE A 115 -12.62 -20.14 -13.20
CA PHE A 115 -13.12 -20.16 -14.57
C PHE A 115 -13.38 -18.75 -15.08
N THR A 116 -13.16 -18.55 -16.38
CA THR A 116 -13.36 -17.25 -17.05
C THR A 116 -14.82 -16.99 -17.44
N VAL A 117 -15.68 -18.02 -17.33
CA VAL A 117 -17.10 -17.97 -17.69
C VAL A 117 -17.99 -18.34 -16.51
N LYS A 118 -19.26 -17.89 -16.54
CA LYS A 118 -20.24 -18.18 -15.49
C LYS A 118 -20.65 -19.66 -15.42
N GLU A 119 -20.75 -20.33 -16.57
CA GLU A 119 -21.18 -21.72 -16.71
C GLU A 119 -20.12 -22.55 -17.45
N PRO A 120 -19.09 -23.04 -16.75
CA PRO A 120 -17.96 -23.73 -17.39
C PRO A 120 -18.33 -25.09 -17.98
N GLU A 121 -19.35 -25.77 -17.45
CA GLU A 121 -19.87 -27.04 -17.97
C GLU A 121 -20.47 -26.91 -19.39
N SER A 122 -20.93 -25.72 -19.75
CA SER A 122 -21.51 -25.42 -21.07
C SER A 122 -20.45 -25.07 -22.13
N ALA A 123 -19.16 -25.13 -21.78
CA ALA A 123 -18.07 -24.82 -22.70
C ALA A 123 -17.97 -25.87 -23.82
N LYS A 124 -17.99 -25.42 -25.07
CA LYS A 124 -17.97 -26.29 -26.27
C LYS A 124 -16.79 -27.26 -26.31
N GLU A 125 -15.64 -26.85 -25.78
CA GLU A 125 -14.40 -27.63 -25.73
C GLU A 125 -14.16 -28.27 -24.34
N GLY A 126 -15.20 -28.32 -23.50
CA GLY A 126 -15.15 -28.83 -22.13
C GLY A 126 -14.67 -27.79 -21.10
N PHE A 127 -14.99 -28.00 -19.82
CA PHE A 127 -14.77 -27.01 -18.75
C PHE A 127 -13.28 -26.64 -18.54
N LEU A 128 -12.35 -27.56 -18.85
CA LEU A 128 -10.91 -27.27 -18.76
C LEU A 128 -10.45 -26.19 -19.76
N SER A 129 -11.15 -26.02 -20.89
CA SER A 129 -10.83 -24.99 -21.89
C SER A 129 -11.03 -23.56 -21.38
N VAL A 130 -11.86 -23.40 -20.34
CA VAL A 130 -12.24 -22.09 -19.77
C VAL A 130 -11.66 -21.84 -18.38
N ILE A 131 -10.62 -22.60 -17.98
CA ILE A 131 -9.85 -22.31 -16.77
C ILE A 131 -9.17 -20.95 -16.89
N ASN A 132 -9.27 -20.15 -15.83
CA ASN A 132 -8.52 -18.92 -15.68
C ASN A 132 -7.05 -19.24 -15.43
N LYS A 133 -6.19 -18.88 -16.38
CA LYS A 133 -4.74 -19.11 -16.31
C LYS A 133 -4.01 -18.12 -15.39
N VAL A 134 -4.73 -17.17 -14.82
CA VAL A 134 -4.22 -16.13 -13.91
C VAL A 134 -4.62 -16.40 -12.45
N CYS A 135 -5.26 -17.55 -12.18
CA CYS A 135 -5.55 -18.04 -10.84
C CYS A 135 -4.30 -18.57 -10.14
#